data_AF-A0A1G1MEB8-F1
#
_entry.id   AF-A0A1G1MEB8-F1
#
_cell.length_a   1.000
_cell.length_b   1.000
_cell.length_c   1.000
_cell.angle_alpha   90.00
_cell.angle_beta   90.00
_cell.angle_gamma   90.00
#
_symmetry.space_group_name_H-M   'P 1'
#
loop_
_entity.id
_entity.type
_entity.pdbx_description
1 polymer ?
#
loop_
_entity_poly.entity_id
_entity_poly.type
_entity_poly.pdbx_seq_one_letter_code
_entity_poly.pdbx_strand_id
1 'polypeptide(L)'
;MILEEKTLQIKKEVNESAKDLYLSLLGEGKSVYLNAWGMSMYPFIKNADRIKVEPINGKEIKIGDIVAVDMKNKKGPWFFVHRVVKIIRYERKRIYFTKGDAHKKGLDYPVTIELIEGKITQIQRRNLKINLELPIWRYLNNIIAKLSFSYPEILHFSSRYISLIVEWRSFLFKLKNRLKKENPVLYNTEELLLICARKDLNEKLKKKATDLIKEGIQWEGFSESAMRSGVAFFTYNALKGIAPYTHIPQFVFDRLKFGYSFIVSKSTCQHKELMELLKLFAQKDISLLPLKGTVLSKRLYGDIAARSLGVDIDLLIKEKDKERATALLEDIGYSFNPDNEVKSKQWQYLFSKPKAVMIDLHWDITPAYQVAPRINGLWQGTRYKEGAGIGYYEFQEEELLLYLSAHLVSSDCFSNLKYVCDINELLHKYKDILDWDSIIKKAKSWRLSNSLYLALMVSKALLDSDLPLEVLSRLKPFFLKLIWIKIFVNKKVILRNGIRRRFINGFLCYIFFELIEAQSPKEYLSIFKKVFFPSKEVMGKRNYIVRILKKAAGLLKTMKTK
;
A
#
# COMPACT_ATOMS: atom_id res chain seq x y z
N MET A 1 27.43 26.05 -36.13
CA MET A 1 27.41 25.48 -37.50
C MET A 1 28.61 24.61 -37.84
N ILE A 2 29.79 25.10 -38.28
CA ILE A 2 30.89 24.22 -38.74
C ILE A 2 31.41 23.25 -37.66
N LEU A 3 31.52 23.71 -36.40
CA LEU A 3 31.91 22.87 -35.26
C LEU A 3 30.83 21.83 -34.89
N GLU A 4 29.56 22.16 -35.08
CA GLU A 4 28.45 21.24 -34.82
C GLU A 4 28.35 20.17 -35.90
N GLU A 5 28.55 20.54 -37.18
CA GLU A 5 28.59 19.61 -38.31
C GLU A 5 29.77 18.64 -38.19
N LYS A 6 30.98 19.13 -37.86
CA LYS A 6 32.14 18.27 -37.59
C LYS A 6 31.89 17.33 -36.40
N THR A 7 31.26 17.82 -35.34
CA THR A 7 30.91 16.98 -34.17
C THR A 7 29.86 15.92 -34.52
N LEU A 8 28.90 16.24 -35.40
CA LEU A 8 27.89 15.30 -35.87
C LEU A 8 28.50 14.20 -36.76
N GLN A 9 29.44 14.59 -37.62
CA GLN A 9 30.14 13.68 -38.54
C GLN A 9 31.05 12.70 -37.80
N ILE A 10 31.85 13.19 -36.83
CA ILE A 10 32.68 12.34 -35.97
C ILE A 10 31.81 11.36 -35.16
N LYS A 11 30.68 11.83 -34.61
CA LYS A 11 29.73 10.94 -33.90
C LYS A 11 29.15 9.86 -34.82
N LYS A 12 28.93 10.17 -36.09
CA LYS A 12 28.40 9.23 -37.08
C LYS A 12 29.43 8.15 -37.42
N GLU A 13 30.67 8.53 -37.70
CA GLU A 13 31.77 7.61 -38.02
C GLU A 13 32.10 6.67 -36.85
N VAL A 14 32.10 7.19 -35.61
CA VAL A 14 32.31 6.39 -34.39
C VAL A 14 31.17 5.38 -34.20
N ASN A 15 29.92 5.76 -34.48
CA ASN A 15 28.77 4.87 -34.36
C ASN A 15 28.77 3.77 -35.45
N GLU A 16 29.20 4.10 -36.68
CA GLU A 16 29.34 3.13 -37.77
C GLU A 16 30.46 2.12 -37.48
N SER A 17 31.61 2.58 -36.99
CA SER A 17 32.71 1.69 -36.59
C SER A 17 32.33 0.77 -35.42
N ALA A 18 31.59 1.29 -34.43
CA ALA A 18 31.10 0.48 -33.32
C ALA A 18 30.06 -0.55 -33.77
N LYS A 19 29.20 -0.20 -34.74
CA LYS A 19 28.23 -1.11 -35.34
C LYS A 19 28.92 -2.33 -35.94
N ASP A 20 29.88 -2.11 -36.83
CA ASP A 20 30.52 -3.20 -37.58
C ASP A 20 31.25 -4.16 -36.65
N LEU A 21 31.86 -3.64 -35.58
CA LEU A 21 32.44 -4.44 -34.52
C LEU A 21 31.40 -5.32 -33.80
N TYR A 22 30.23 -4.79 -33.44
CA TYR A 22 29.20 -5.57 -32.77
C TYR A 22 28.61 -6.68 -33.66
N LEU A 23 28.39 -6.39 -34.94
CA LEU A 23 27.89 -7.36 -35.91
C LEU A 23 28.90 -8.46 -36.16
N SER A 24 30.19 -8.13 -36.32
CA SER A 24 31.27 -9.10 -36.45
C SER A 24 31.33 -10.05 -35.25
N LEU A 25 31.28 -9.52 -34.03
CA LEU A 25 31.30 -10.35 -32.81
C LEU A 25 30.08 -11.29 -32.71
N LEU A 26 28.89 -10.80 -33.07
CA LEU A 26 27.68 -11.63 -33.11
C LEU A 26 27.78 -12.73 -34.18
N GLY A 27 28.33 -12.41 -35.36
CA GLY A 27 28.59 -13.36 -36.44
C GLY A 27 29.60 -14.46 -36.05
N GLU A 28 30.59 -14.14 -35.22
CA GLU A 28 31.53 -15.11 -34.63
C GLU A 28 30.91 -15.97 -33.51
N GLY A 29 29.61 -15.80 -33.21
CA GLY A 29 28.93 -16.54 -32.16
C GLY A 29 29.18 -15.99 -30.75
N LYS A 30 29.80 -14.81 -30.61
CA LYS A 30 30.07 -14.17 -29.31
C LYS A 30 28.88 -13.31 -28.88
N SER A 31 28.57 -13.32 -27.58
CA SER A 31 27.53 -12.44 -27.03
C SER A 31 28.07 -11.03 -26.76
N VAL A 32 27.31 -10.00 -27.10
CA VAL A 32 27.69 -8.60 -26.91
C VAL A 32 26.80 -7.90 -25.89
N TYR A 33 27.34 -6.87 -25.23
CA TYR A 33 26.56 -5.99 -24.36
C TYR A 33 26.42 -4.61 -24.97
N LEU A 34 25.19 -4.15 -25.14
CA LEU A 34 24.87 -2.86 -25.74
C LEU A 34 24.14 -1.98 -24.72
N ASN A 35 24.33 -0.65 -24.81
CA ASN A 35 23.51 0.29 -24.04
C ASN A 35 22.28 0.66 -24.88
N ALA A 36 21.10 0.46 -24.32
CA ALA A 36 19.84 0.78 -24.97
C ALA A 36 19.59 2.30 -24.95
N TRP A 37 19.25 2.83 -26.13
CA TRP A 37 18.87 4.22 -26.34
C TRP A 37 17.58 4.27 -27.17
N GLY A 38 16.65 5.15 -26.78
CA GLY A 38 15.35 5.30 -27.41
C GLY A 38 14.17 4.90 -26.51
N MET A 39 12.97 5.29 -26.92
CA MET A 39 11.74 5.08 -26.14
C MET A 39 10.87 3.94 -26.68
N SER A 40 11.21 3.31 -27.80
CA SER A 40 10.35 2.35 -28.49
C SER A 40 10.04 1.11 -27.66
N MET A 41 10.96 0.69 -26.79
CA MET A 41 10.79 -0.43 -25.86
C MET A 41 10.39 -0.03 -24.44
N TYR A 42 10.06 1.25 -24.23
CA TYR A 42 9.51 1.69 -22.94
C TYR A 42 8.11 1.08 -22.75
N PRO A 43 7.79 0.52 -21.57
CA PRO A 43 8.48 0.57 -20.27
C PRO A 43 9.57 -0.48 -20.01
N PHE A 44 9.67 -1.50 -20.86
CA PHE A 44 10.35 -2.75 -20.53
C PHE A 44 11.87 -2.59 -20.57
N ILE A 45 12.39 -2.01 -21.65
CA ILE A 45 13.78 -1.53 -21.76
C ILE A 45 13.75 0.00 -21.62
N LYS A 46 14.60 0.54 -20.76
CA LYS A 46 14.73 1.98 -20.49
C LYS A 46 16.03 2.51 -21.09
N ASN A 47 16.07 3.81 -21.35
CA ASN A 47 17.32 4.49 -21.70
C ASN A 47 18.43 4.18 -20.67
N ALA A 48 19.63 3.91 -21.18
CA ALA A 48 20.83 3.51 -20.44
C ALA A 48 20.77 2.13 -19.76
N ASP A 49 19.77 1.29 -20.05
CA ASP A 49 19.86 -0.13 -19.71
C ASP A 49 20.97 -0.80 -20.53
N ARG A 50 21.77 -1.66 -19.92
CA ARG A 50 22.76 -2.48 -20.62
C ARG A 50 22.14 -3.83 -20.96
N ILE A 51 21.92 -4.11 -22.24
CA ILE A 51 21.28 -5.35 -22.73
C ILE A 51 22.33 -6.32 -23.25
N LYS A 52 22.17 -7.62 -22.96
CA LYS A 52 22.99 -8.69 -23.52
C LYS A 52 22.28 -9.25 -24.75
N VAL A 53 22.95 -9.21 -25.89
CA VAL A 53 22.51 -9.81 -27.14
C VAL A 53 23.29 -11.11 -27.35
N GLU A 54 22.57 -12.22 -27.49
CA GLU A 54 23.15 -13.52 -27.84
C GLU A 54 22.80 -13.89 -29.29
N PRO A 55 23.76 -14.42 -30.05
CA PRO A 55 23.51 -14.83 -31.43
C PRO A 55 22.53 -16.00 -31.51
N ILE A 56 21.81 -16.06 -32.63
CA ILE A 56 20.79 -17.08 -32.88
C ILE A 56 21.47 -18.30 -33.51
N ASN A 57 22.26 -19.02 -32.71
CA ASN A 57 22.96 -20.26 -33.11
C ASN A 57 21.97 -21.44 -33.19
N GLY A 58 20.98 -21.37 -34.10
CA GLY A 58 19.94 -22.42 -34.25
C GLY A 58 18.89 -22.47 -33.13
N LYS A 59 18.91 -21.50 -32.19
CA LYS A 59 17.88 -21.38 -31.13
C LYS A 59 16.55 -20.92 -31.72
N GLU A 60 15.46 -21.55 -31.31
CA GLU A 60 14.11 -21.15 -31.75
C GLU A 60 13.68 -19.80 -31.14
N ILE A 61 13.21 -18.89 -31.99
CA ILE A 61 12.58 -17.62 -31.60
C ILE A 61 11.08 -17.84 -31.37
N LYS A 62 10.58 -17.38 -30.22
CA LYS A 62 9.18 -17.54 -29.79
C LYS A 62 8.47 -16.19 -29.63
N ILE A 63 7.14 -16.23 -29.64
CA ILE A 63 6.31 -15.05 -29.31
C ILE A 63 6.65 -14.59 -27.88
N GLY A 64 6.90 -13.28 -27.72
CA GLY A 64 7.35 -12.68 -26.47
C GLY A 64 8.85 -12.40 -26.42
N ASP A 65 9.67 -13.10 -27.22
CA ASP A 65 11.10 -12.85 -27.28
C ASP A 65 11.39 -11.43 -27.77
N ILE A 66 12.48 -10.86 -27.27
CA ILE A 66 12.97 -9.55 -27.71
C ILE A 66 14.20 -9.83 -28.59
N VAL A 67 14.18 -9.28 -29.79
CA VAL A 67 15.18 -9.56 -30.83
C VAL A 67 15.83 -8.27 -31.30
N ALA A 68 17.11 -8.38 -31.61
CA ALA A 68 17.90 -7.33 -32.23
C ALA A 68 17.86 -7.52 -33.75
N VAL A 69 17.41 -6.48 -34.47
CA VAL A 69 17.20 -6.51 -35.91
C VAL A 69 18.11 -5.49 -36.57
N ASP A 70 18.88 -5.94 -37.56
CA ASP A 70 19.61 -5.06 -38.48
C ASP A 70 18.75 -4.79 -39.72
N MET A 71 18.32 -3.53 -39.89
CA MET A 71 17.53 -3.11 -41.04
C MET A 71 18.38 -2.75 -42.26
N LYS A 72 19.71 -2.83 -42.15
CA LYS A 72 20.66 -2.40 -43.18
C LYS A 72 20.37 -0.95 -43.62
N ASN A 73 20.58 -0.62 -44.90
CA ASN A 73 20.43 0.73 -45.46
C ASN A 73 18.98 1.17 -45.75
N LYS A 74 17.98 0.67 -44.99
CA LYS A 74 16.57 1.11 -45.15
C LYS A 74 16.26 2.30 -44.21
N LYS A 75 15.38 3.22 -44.64
CA LYS A 75 14.97 4.42 -43.86
C LYS A 75 14.50 4.03 -42.44
N GLY A 76 15.27 4.37 -41.40
CA GLY A 76 14.97 4.08 -39.99
C GLY A 76 16.24 4.03 -39.12
N PRO A 77 16.14 3.76 -37.80
CA PRO A 77 17.32 3.46 -36.99
C PRO A 77 17.99 2.18 -37.52
N TRP A 78 19.29 2.25 -37.76
CA TRP A 78 20.10 1.19 -38.38
C TRP A 78 20.01 -0.16 -37.65
N PHE A 79 19.76 -0.14 -36.35
CA PHE A 79 19.61 -1.32 -35.50
C PHE A 79 18.59 -1.03 -34.41
N PHE A 80 17.61 -1.91 -34.25
CA PHE A 80 16.60 -1.76 -33.22
C PHE A 80 16.33 -3.08 -32.50
N VAL A 81 15.76 -2.94 -31.32
CA VAL A 81 15.47 -4.06 -30.44
C VAL A 81 13.98 -4.03 -30.16
N HIS A 82 13.21 -4.97 -30.70
CA HIS A 82 11.75 -5.02 -30.51
C HIS A 82 11.25 -6.41 -30.14
N ARG A 83 10.01 -6.48 -29.66
CA ARG A 83 9.39 -7.73 -29.20
C ARG A 83 8.71 -8.46 -30.36
N VAL A 84 8.91 -9.76 -30.46
CA VAL A 84 8.19 -10.63 -31.39
C VAL A 84 6.75 -10.79 -30.89
N VAL A 85 5.80 -10.31 -31.67
CA VAL A 85 4.37 -10.34 -31.32
C VAL A 85 3.57 -11.35 -32.13
N LYS A 86 4.06 -11.71 -33.33
CA LYS A 86 3.42 -12.70 -34.20
C LYS A 86 4.48 -13.40 -35.06
N ILE A 87 4.26 -14.68 -35.37
CA ILE A 87 5.10 -15.49 -36.27
C ILE A 87 4.17 -16.16 -37.27
N ILE A 88 4.48 -16.06 -38.56
CA ILE A 88 3.75 -16.77 -39.63
C ILE A 88 4.72 -17.62 -40.44
N ARG A 89 4.19 -18.63 -41.13
CA ARG A 89 4.96 -19.45 -42.08
C ARG A 89 4.51 -19.09 -43.50
N TYR A 90 5.45 -18.76 -44.36
CA TYR A 90 5.21 -18.44 -45.77
C TYR A 90 6.33 -19.07 -46.61
N GLU A 91 5.97 -19.81 -47.67
CA GLU A 91 6.93 -20.48 -48.57
C GLU A 91 8.05 -21.24 -47.82
N ARG A 92 7.66 -22.06 -46.84
CA ARG A 92 8.55 -22.84 -45.94
C ARG A 92 9.47 -22.01 -45.02
N LYS A 93 9.52 -20.68 -45.13
CA LYS A 93 10.26 -19.78 -44.24
C LYS A 93 9.38 -19.25 -43.10
N ARG A 94 9.99 -18.90 -41.96
CA ARG A 94 9.32 -18.22 -40.84
C ARG A 94 9.50 -16.72 -40.97
N ILE A 95 8.39 -15.98 -40.92
CA ILE A 95 8.37 -14.52 -40.91
C ILE A 95 7.94 -14.06 -39.52
N TYR A 96 8.71 -13.13 -38.95
CA TYR A 96 8.50 -12.60 -37.60
C TYR A 96 7.97 -11.17 -37.71
N PHE A 97 6.91 -10.87 -36.97
CA PHE A 97 6.43 -9.50 -36.78
C PHE A 97 6.90 -9.01 -35.43
N THR A 98 7.64 -7.90 -35.45
CA THR A 98 8.13 -7.25 -34.25
C THR A 98 7.35 -5.97 -33.97
N LYS A 99 7.38 -5.54 -32.71
CA LYS A 99 6.79 -4.29 -32.26
C LYS A 99 7.52 -3.73 -31.03
N GLY A 100 7.78 -2.43 -31.04
CA GLY A 100 8.19 -1.69 -29.84
C GLY A 100 7.04 -1.59 -28.83
N ASP A 101 7.31 -1.91 -27.56
CA ASP A 101 6.29 -1.88 -26.48
C ASP A 101 5.63 -0.49 -26.30
N ALA A 102 6.27 0.60 -26.73
CA ALA A 102 5.72 1.95 -26.67
C ALA A 102 4.87 2.34 -27.91
N HIS A 103 4.88 1.54 -28.98
CA HIS A 103 4.19 1.87 -30.23
C HIS A 103 2.67 1.71 -30.08
N LYS A 104 1.93 2.82 -30.18
CA LYS A 104 0.47 2.85 -30.01
C LYS A 104 -0.30 2.22 -31.18
N LYS A 105 0.23 2.29 -32.40
CA LYS A 105 -0.35 1.72 -33.63
C LYS A 105 0.75 1.22 -34.55
N GLY A 106 0.45 0.22 -35.38
CA GLY A 106 1.39 -0.37 -36.35
C GLY A 106 2.20 -1.55 -35.82
N LEU A 107 2.57 -2.44 -36.74
CA LEU A 107 3.65 -3.42 -36.59
C LEU A 107 4.90 -2.86 -37.27
N ASP A 108 6.07 -3.31 -36.85
CA ASP A 108 7.28 -3.07 -37.65
C ASP A 108 7.20 -3.90 -38.95
N TYR A 109 8.08 -3.59 -39.90
CA TYR A 109 8.17 -4.38 -41.13
C TYR A 109 8.42 -5.86 -40.80
N PRO A 110 7.80 -6.80 -41.54
CA PRO A 110 8.04 -8.22 -41.34
C PRO A 110 9.53 -8.52 -41.51
N VAL A 111 10.12 -9.24 -40.56
CA VAL A 111 11.54 -9.62 -40.57
C VAL A 111 11.68 -11.12 -40.78
N THR A 112 12.65 -11.50 -41.60
CA THR A 112 13.07 -12.89 -41.75
C THR A 112 14.22 -13.19 -40.79
N ILE A 113 14.57 -14.46 -40.62
CA ILE A 113 15.60 -14.87 -39.64
C ILE A 113 16.98 -14.27 -39.98
N GLU A 114 17.25 -14.00 -41.25
CA GLU A 114 18.51 -13.44 -41.75
C GLU A 114 18.69 -11.95 -41.40
N LEU A 115 17.63 -11.27 -40.94
CA LEU A 115 17.70 -9.88 -40.45
C LEU A 115 17.81 -9.79 -38.93
N ILE A 116 17.78 -10.94 -38.23
CA ILE A 116 17.81 -10.99 -36.78
C ILE A 116 19.22 -11.40 -36.34
N GLU A 117 19.97 -10.42 -35.83
CA GLU A 117 21.37 -10.60 -35.41
C GLU A 117 21.49 -11.27 -34.04
N GLY A 118 20.44 -11.22 -33.23
CA GLY A 118 20.45 -11.88 -31.93
C GLY A 118 19.19 -11.74 -31.11
N LYS A 119 19.15 -12.52 -30.04
CA LYS A 119 18.11 -12.48 -29.01
C LYS A 119 18.62 -11.74 -27.78
N ILE A 120 17.79 -10.90 -27.19
CA ILE A 120 18.11 -10.25 -25.92
C ILE A 120 17.80 -11.24 -24.80
N THR A 121 18.83 -11.72 -24.13
CA THR A 121 18.70 -12.71 -23.05
C THR A 121 18.82 -12.08 -21.66
N GLN A 122 19.44 -10.90 -21.56
CA GLN A 122 19.61 -10.21 -20.29
C GLN A 122 19.41 -8.71 -20.43
N ILE A 123 18.80 -8.10 -19.41
CA ILE A 123 18.75 -6.64 -19.23
C ILE A 123 19.42 -6.32 -17.90
N GLN A 124 20.39 -5.42 -17.91
CA GLN A 124 21.05 -4.88 -16.72
C GLN A 124 20.65 -3.41 -16.54
N ARG A 125 19.92 -3.13 -15.47
CA ARG A 125 19.44 -1.79 -15.09
C ARG A 125 20.05 -1.41 -13.75
N ARG A 126 21.04 -0.51 -13.76
CA ARG A 126 21.81 -0.17 -12.54
C ARG A 126 22.38 -1.46 -11.90
N ASN A 127 21.97 -1.78 -10.67
CA ASN A 127 22.38 -2.99 -9.94
C ASN A 127 21.45 -4.21 -10.17
N LEU A 128 20.41 -4.08 -11.00
CA LEU A 128 19.47 -5.16 -11.31
C LEU A 128 19.91 -5.91 -12.58
N LYS A 129 19.99 -7.25 -12.51
CA LYS A 129 20.15 -8.13 -13.67
C LYS A 129 18.88 -8.94 -13.86
N ILE A 130 18.30 -8.87 -15.06
CA ILE A 130 17.07 -9.57 -15.45
C ILE A 130 17.46 -10.60 -16.50
N ASN A 131 17.37 -11.89 -16.16
CA ASN A 131 17.57 -12.98 -17.11
C ASN A 131 16.22 -13.36 -17.74
N LEU A 132 16.05 -13.03 -19.02
CA LEU A 132 14.81 -13.24 -19.77
C LEU A 132 14.55 -14.71 -20.13
N GLU A 133 15.55 -15.59 -19.97
CA GLU A 133 15.43 -17.02 -20.25
C GLU A 133 14.77 -17.82 -19.13
N LEU A 134 14.57 -17.23 -17.94
CA LEU A 134 13.88 -17.91 -16.85
C LEU A 134 12.38 -18.11 -17.17
N PRO A 135 11.74 -19.22 -16.75
CA PRO A 135 10.36 -19.56 -17.11
C PRO A 135 9.33 -18.46 -16.84
N ILE A 136 9.45 -17.78 -15.69
CA ILE A 136 8.58 -16.66 -15.32
C ILE A 136 8.68 -15.47 -16.27
N TRP A 137 9.88 -15.19 -16.79
CA TRP A 137 10.09 -14.10 -17.74
C TRP A 137 9.60 -14.47 -19.12
N ARG A 138 9.79 -15.72 -19.56
CA ARG A 138 9.18 -16.23 -20.79
C ARG A 138 7.66 -16.13 -20.76
N TYR A 139 7.03 -16.51 -19.65
CA TYR A 139 5.58 -16.39 -19.46
C TYR A 139 5.11 -14.93 -19.48
N LEU A 140 5.74 -14.04 -18.71
CA LEU A 140 5.40 -12.62 -18.68
C LEU A 140 5.60 -11.94 -20.03
N ASN A 141 6.70 -12.24 -20.72
CA ASN A 141 7.00 -11.71 -22.05
C ASN A 141 5.95 -12.12 -23.09
N ASN A 142 5.42 -13.34 -23.01
CA ASN A 142 4.32 -13.78 -23.87
C ASN A 142 3.02 -13.00 -23.59
N ILE A 143 2.69 -12.75 -22.31
CA ILE A 143 1.55 -11.90 -21.94
C ILE A 143 1.75 -10.47 -22.48
N ILE A 144 2.95 -9.90 -22.30
CA ILE A 144 3.27 -8.55 -22.78
C ILE A 144 3.16 -8.48 -24.30
N ALA A 145 3.62 -9.50 -25.04
CA ALA A 145 3.46 -9.54 -26.50
C ALA A 145 1.99 -9.48 -26.91
N LYS A 146 1.13 -10.27 -26.27
CA LYS A 146 -0.32 -10.24 -26.54
C LYS A 146 -0.94 -8.89 -26.22
N LEU A 147 -0.55 -8.27 -25.09
CA LEU A 147 -1.04 -6.94 -24.71
C LEU A 147 -0.53 -5.83 -25.65
N SER A 148 0.75 -5.88 -26.02
CA SER A 148 1.38 -4.95 -26.97
C SER A 148 0.69 -5.00 -28.34
N PHE A 149 0.29 -6.20 -28.76
CA PHE A 149 -0.42 -6.44 -30.01
C PHE A 149 -1.89 -6.03 -29.96
N SER A 150 -2.66 -6.57 -29.01
CA SER A 150 -4.12 -6.43 -28.97
C SER A 150 -4.62 -5.17 -28.25
N TYR A 151 -3.84 -4.63 -27.29
CA TYR A 151 -4.26 -3.52 -26.43
C TYR A 151 -3.10 -2.54 -26.10
N PRO A 152 -2.48 -1.90 -27.10
CA PRO A 152 -1.28 -1.08 -26.91
C PRO A 152 -1.48 0.11 -25.96
N GLU A 153 -2.70 0.67 -25.89
CA GLU A 153 -3.02 1.75 -24.95
C GLU A 153 -2.94 1.31 -23.49
N ILE A 154 -3.32 0.06 -23.19
CA ILE A 154 -3.24 -0.53 -21.86
C ILE A 154 -1.77 -0.72 -21.45
N LEU A 155 -0.90 -1.09 -22.38
CA LEU A 155 0.54 -1.26 -22.10
C LEU A 155 1.23 0.08 -21.80
N HIS A 156 0.90 1.12 -22.56
CA HIS A 156 1.41 2.47 -22.32
C HIS A 156 0.90 3.06 -21.00
N PHE A 157 -0.37 2.81 -20.67
CA PHE A 157 -0.96 3.16 -19.38
C PHE A 157 -0.32 2.39 -18.21
N SER A 158 -0.11 1.09 -18.40
CA SER A 158 0.48 0.21 -17.38
C SER A 158 2.02 0.31 -17.30
N SER A 159 2.62 1.15 -18.13
CA SER A 159 4.07 1.28 -18.30
C SER A 159 4.83 1.57 -17.01
N ARG A 160 4.25 2.40 -16.15
CA ARG A 160 4.76 2.69 -14.80
C ARG A 160 4.78 1.45 -13.91
N TYR A 161 3.80 0.56 -14.04
CA TYR A 161 3.66 -0.66 -13.23
C TYR A 161 4.47 -1.83 -13.75
N ILE A 162 4.66 -1.97 -15.06
CA ILE A 162 5.59 -2.96 -15.63
C ILE A 162 7.01 -2.69 -15.16
N SER A 163 7.40 -1.42 -15.13
CA SER A 163 8.68 -1.02 -14.55
C SER A 163 8.79 -1.39 -13.06
N LEU A 164 7.70 -1.31 -12.31
CA LEU A 164 7.61 -1.70 -10.91
C LEU A 164 7.65 -3.22 -10.72
N ILE A 165 6.96 -4.03 -11.54
CA ILE A 165 6.99 -5.51 -11.50
C ILE A 165 8.41 -6.02 -11.80
N VAL A 166 9.07 -5.41 -12.78
CA VAL A 166 10.46 -5.72 -13.14
C VAL A 166 11.41 -5.37 -12.00
N GLU A 167 11.18 -4.23 -11.34
CA GLU A 167 11.94 -3.80 -10.17
C GLU A 167 11.51 -4.54 -8.88
N TRP A 168 10.35 -5.20 -8.84
CA TRP A 168 9.80 -5.93 -7.69
C TRP A 168 10.62 -7.17 -7.34
N ARG A 169 11.33 -7.76 -8.32
CA ARG A 169 12.33 -8.79 -8.04
C ARG A 169 13.59 -8.23 -7.37
N SER A 170 14.01 -7.01 -7.71
CA SER A 170 15.05 -6.33 -6.92
C SER A 170 14.56 -6.04 -5.50
N PHE A 171 13.24 -5.92 -5.29
CA PHE A 171 12.65 -5.77 -3.97
C PHE A 171 12.69 -7.07 -3.17
N LEU A 172 12.36 -8.24 -3.74
CA LEU A 172 12.53 -9.56 -3.08
C LEU A 172 14.00 -9.95 -2.88
N PHE A 173 14.88 -9.61 -3.84
CA PHE A 173 16.32 -9.87 -3.76
C PHE A 173 17.03 -8.90 -2.80
N LYS A 174 16.62 -7.62 -2.75
CA LYS A 174 16.98 -6.70 -1.65
C LYS A 174 16.35 -7.13 -0.34
N LEU A 175 15.20 -7.80 -0.33
CA LEU A 175 14.61 -8.41 0.87
C LEU A 175 15.53 -9.49 1.40
N LYS A 176 16.06 -10.36 0.53
CA LYS A 176 16.97 -11.44 0.92
C LYS A 176 18.37 -10.94 1.29
N ASN A 177 18.87 -9.89 0.63
CA ASN A 177 20.22 -9.35 0.85
C ASN A 177 20.32 -8.19 1.86
N ARG A 178 19.22 -7.52 2.25
CA ARG A 178 19.16 -6.63 3.43
C ARG A 178 18.90 -7.38 4.75
N LEU A 179 18.75 -8.70 4.69
CA LEU A 179 18.73 -9.56 5.87
C LEU A 179 20.15 -9.87 6.40
N LYS A 180 21.21 -9.30 5.80
CA LYS A 180 22.58 -9.37 6.35
C LYS A 180 22.79 -8.25 7.39
N LYS A 181 23.02 -8.69 8.63
CA LYS A 181 23.27 -7.96 9.89
C LYS A 181 22.33 -6.76 10.11
N GLU A 182 21.28 -6.98 10.91
CA GLU A 182 20.49 -5.87 11.43
C GLU A 182 21.41 -4.89 12.16
N ASN A 183 21.25 -3.60 11.88
CA ASN A 183 21.83 -2.58 12.75
C ASN A 183 21.17 -2.76 14.13
N PRO A 184 21.90 -3.21 15.16
CA PRO A 184 21.32 -3.55 16.45
C PRO A 184 20.63 -2.34 17.08
N VAL A 185 21.19 -1.14 16.91
CA VAL A 185 20.59 0.12 17.38
C VAL A 185 19.21 0.36 16.78
N LEU A 186 19.03 0.07 15.50
CA LEU A 186 17.73 0.24 14.83
C LEU A 186 16.73 -0.84 15.27
N TYR A 187 17.17 -2.08 15.44
CA TYR A 187 16.32 -3.15 15.97
C TYR A 187 15.86 -2.81 17.40
N ASN A 188 16.78 -2.39 18.26
CA ASN A 188 16.52 -1.99 19.65
C ASN A 188 15.54 -0.81 19.71
N THR A 189 15.71 0.17 18.81
CA THR A 189 14.77 1.30 18.66
C THR A 189 13.34 0.83 18.37
N GLU A 190 13.19 -0.14 17.47
CA GLU A 190 11.88 -0.67 17.10
C GLU A 190 11.26 -1.55 18.20
N GLU A 191 12.06 -2.36 18.90
CA GLU A 191 11.61 -3.13 20.07
C GLU A 191 11.20 -2.21 21.22
N LEU A 192 12.01 -1.20 21.55
CA LEU A 192 11.71 -0.23 22.60
C LEU A 192 10.39 0.49 22.30
N LEU A 193 10.14 0.88 21.05
CA LEU A 193 8.90 1.54 20.65
C LEU A 193 7.68 0.63 20.89
N LEU A 194 7.77 -0.67 20.59
CA LEU A 194 6.68 -1.61 20.84
C LEU A 194 6.45 -1.83 22.33
N ILE A 195 7.52 -1.83 23.14
CA ILE A 195 7.39 -1.89 24.59
C ILE A 195 6.66 -0.64 25.09
N CYS A 196 7.15 0.54 24.75
CA CYS A 196 6.62 1.82 25.22
C CYS A 196 5.25 2.20 24.61
N ALA A 197 4.77 1.48 23.61
CA ALA A 197 3.43 1.69 23.04
C ALA A 197 2.31 1.05 23.88
N ARG A 198 2.65 0.27 24.92
CA ARG A 198 1.69 -0.31 25.86
C ARG A 198 1.29 0.71 26.92
N LYS A 199 0.05 0.61 27.39
CA LYS A 199 -0.48 1.42 28.48
C LYS A 199 0.27 1.17 29.79
N ASP A 200 0.44 -0.11 30.12
CA ASP A 200 1.09 -0.56 31.36
C ASP A 200 2.33 -1.42 31.06
N LEU A 201 3.37 -1.25 31.87
CA LEU A 201 4.62 -2.02 31.79
C LEU A 201 4.86 -2.82 33.07
N ASN A 202 4.92 -4.14 32.94
CA ASN A 202 5.39 -5.01 34.00
C ASN A 202 6.93 -4.96 34.14
N GLU A 203 7.44 -5.47 35.26
CA GLU A 203 8.88 -5.44 35.58
C GLU A 203 9.76 -6.15 34.52
N LYS A 204 9.25 -7.24 33.93
CA LYS A 204 9.96 -7.95 32.84
C LYS A 204 10.16 -7.04 31.62
N LEU A 205 9.14 -6.28 31.23
CA LEU A 205 9.21 -5.35 30.11
C LEU A 205 10.08 -4.13 30.41
N LYS A 206 10.02 -3.60 31.64
CA LYS A 206 10.91 -2.52 32.08
C LYS A 206 12.38 -2.94 32.00
N LYS A 207 12.71 -4.13 32.54
CA LYS A 207 14.06 -4.69 32.45
C LYS A 207 14.53 -4.84 31.00
N LYS A 208 13.71 -5.45 30.14
CA LYS A 208 14.02 -5.58 28.71
C LYS A 208 14.25 -4.21 28.05
N ALA A 209 13.43 -3.21 28.35
CA ALA A 209 13.61 -1.86 27.81
C ALA A 209 14.93 -1.23 28.26
N THR A 210 15.27 -1.36 29.55
CA THR A 210 16.55 -0.90 30.10
C THR A 210 17.75 -1.54 29.39
N ASP A 211 17.71 -2.84 29.16
CA ASP A 211 18.78 -3.57 28.47
C ASP A 211 18.95 -3.09 27.02
N LEU A 212 17.85 -2.95 26.28
CA LEU A 212 17.85 -2.40 24.91
C LEU A 212 18.42 -0.98 24.84
N ILE A 213 18.11 -0.15 25.85
CA ILE A 213 18.62 1.22 25.93
C ILE A 213 20.14 1.23 26.13
N LYS A 214 20.66 0.37 27.01
CA LYS A 214 22.11 0.23 27.26
C LYS A 214 22.87 -0.24 26.03
N GLU A 215 22.27 -1.12 25.23
CA GLU A 215 22.83 -1.59 23.96
C GLU A 215 22.77 -0.54 22.83
N GLY A 216 21.98 0.52 22.99
CA GLY A 216 21.93 1.68 22.10
C GLY A 216 20.62 1.85 21.33
N ILE A 217 20.17 3.10 21.23
CA ILE A 217 18.91 3.52 20.57
C ILE A 217 19.15 4.70 19.64
N GLN A 218 18.46 4.71 18.49
CA GLN A 218 18.39 5.86 17.60
C GLN A 218 17.27 6.81 18.08
N TRP A 219 17.59 7.68 19.04
CA TRP A 219 16.61 8.50 19.77
C TRP A 219 15.79 9.47 18.90
N GLU A 220 16.36 10.02 17.84
CA GLU A 220 15.65 10.87 16.88
C GLU A 220 14.61 10.06 16.12
N GLY A 221 15.00 8.88 15.61
CA GLY A 221 14.12 7.99 14.88
C GLY A 221 13.04 7.37 15.76
N PHE A 222 13.37 7.12 17.03
CA PHE A 222 12.44 6.67 18.07
C PHE A 222 11.31 7.68 18.30
N SER A 223 11.68 8.92 18.64
CA SER A 223 10.71 9.99 18.95
C SER A 223 9.83 10.33 17.74
N GLU A 224 10.40 10.43 16.54
CA GLU A 224 9.64 10.64 15.30
C GLU A 224 8.65 9.49 15.05
N SER A 225 9.07 8.24 15.27
CA SER A 225 8.23 7.07 15.06
C SER A 225 7.09 6.98 16.07
N ALA A 226 7.35 7.30 17.35
CA ALA A 226 6.30 7.35 18.37
C ALA A 226 5.19 8.36 18.04
N MET A 227 5.58 9.57 17.61
CA MET A 227 4.63 10.60 17.19
C MET A 227 3.84 10.18 15.95
N ARG A 228 4.55 9.73 14.90
CA ARG A 228 3.95 9.31 13.62
C ARG A 228 3.03 8.10 13.75
N SER A 229 3.33 7.19 14.68
CA SER A 229 2.51 6.00 14.94
C SER A 229 1.34 6.27 15.91
N GLY A 230 1.24 7.49 16.44
CA GLY A 230 0.15 7.94 17.30
C GLY A 230 0.20 7.40 18.73
N VAL A 231 1.40 7.03 19.23
CA VAL A 231 1.62 6.41 20.55
C VAL A 231 2.51 7.27 21.46
N ALA A 232 2.65 8.56 21.16
CA ALA A 232 3.53 9.48 21.89
C ALA A 232 3.19 9.56 23.39
N PHE A 233 1.90 9.55 23.76
CA PHE A 233 1.46 9.59 25.16
C PHE A 233 1.94 8.38 25.95
N PHE A 234 1.62 7.16 25.47
CA PHE A 234 2.09 5.92 26.11
C PHE A 234 3.61 5.87 26.16
N THR A 235 4.27 6.31 25.08
CA THR A 235 5.72 6.32 25.01
C THR A 235 6.33 7.25 26.08
N TYR A 236 5.76 8.43 26.27
CA TYR A 236 6.21 9.38 27.29
C TYR A 236 6.07 8.80 28.71
N ASN A 237 4.92 8.21 29.02
CA ASN A 237 4.66 7.63 30.34
C ASN A 237 5.53 6.39 30.61
N ALA A 238 5.67 5.51 29.61
CA ALA A 238 6.57 4.36 29.68
C ALA A 238 8.02 4.78 29.95
N LEU A 239 8.54 5.76 29.21
CA LEU A 239 9.90 6.27 29.41
C LEU A 239 10.09 6.92 30.78
N LYS A 240 9.09 7.61 31.32
CA LYS A 240 9.16 8.13 32.71
C LYS A 240 9.35 7.00 33.72
N GLY A 241 8.68 5.87 33.55
CA GLY A 241 8.84 4.70 34.42
C GLY A 241 10.17 3.98 34.24
N ILE A 242 10.84 4.15 33.09
CA ILE A 242 12.13 3.51 32.76
C ILE A 242 13.33 4.42 33.13
N ALA A 243 13.15 5.74 33.08
CA ALA A 243 14.19 6.74 33.34
C ALA A 243 15.00 6.55 34.63
N PRO A 244 14.43 6.04 35.75
CA PRO A 244 15.23 5.76 36.95
C PRO A 244 16.32 4.70 36.75
N TYR A 245 16.21 3.85 35.71
CA TYR A 245 17.08 2.69 35.52
C TYR A 245 18.12 2.86 34.40
N THR A 246 18.05 3.94 33.62
CA THR A 246 18.94 4.19 32.49
C THR A 246 18.88 5.64 32.03
N HIS A 247 19.95 6.11 31.38
CA HIS A 247 19.97 7.44 30.78
C HIS A 247 19.09 7.50 29.52
N ILE A 248 18.23 8.50 29.44
CA ILE A 248 17.40 8.84 28.28
C ILE A 248 17.64 10.33 27.99
N PRO A 249 17.98 10.72 26.75
CA PRO A 249 18.22 12.12 26.42
C PRO A 249 17.00 13.01 26.63
N GLN A 250 17.19 14.19 27.23
CA GLN A 250 16.10 15.12 27.58
C GLN A 250 15.25 15.54 26.36
N PHE A 251 15.88 15.74 25.19
CA PHE A 251 15.17 16.14 23.98
C PHE A 251 14.08 15.14 23.55
N VAL A 252 14.20 13.86 23.94
CA VAL A 252 13.19 12.83 23.67
C VAL A 252 11.93 13.12 24.48
N PHE A 253 12.08 13.44 25.76
CA PHE A 253 10.96 13.84 26.61
C PHE A 253 10.31 15.13 26.11
N ASP A 254 11.10 16.12 25.70
CA ASP A 254 10.59 17.41 25.22
C ASP A 254 9.75 17.23 23.94
N ARG A 255 10.24 16.44 22.98
CA ARG A 255 9.50 16.12 21.75
C ARG A 255 8.20 15.37 22.02
N LEU A 256 8.24 14.35 22.87
CA LEU A 256 7.05 13.55 23.20
C LEU A 256 6.03 14.38 23.99
N LYS A 257 6.50 15.23 24.93
CA LYS A 257 5.66 16.15 25.69
C LYS A 257 5.00 17.18 24.78
N PHE A 258 5.73 17.75 23.83
CA PHE A 258 5.15 18.65 22.83
C PHE A 258 4.03 17.97 22.02
N GLY A 259 4.30 16.75 21.53
CA GLY A 259 3.29 15.96 20.81
C GLY A 259 2.07 15.63 21.68
N TYR A 260 2.28 15.31 22.96
CA TYR A 260 1.21 15.08 23.92
C TYR A 260 0.36 16.33 24.18
N SER A 261 0.97 17.50 24.45
CA SER A 261 0.23 18.74 24.67
C SER A 261 -0.66 19.11 23.48
N PHE A 262 -0.17 18.92 22.26
CA PHE A 262 -0.98 19.11 21.05
C PHE A 262 -2.20 18.17 21.00
N ILE A 263 -2.02 16.89 21.38
CA ILE A 263 -3.13 15.93 21.44
C ILE A 263 -4.14 16.33 22.50
N VAL A 264 -3.71 16.79 23.69
CA VAL A 264 -4.61 17.26 24.75
C VAL A 264 -5.49 18.40 24.24
N SER A 265 -4.89 19.47 23.70
CA SER A 265 -5.65 20.61 23.18
C SER A 265 -6.66 20.19 22.10
N LYS A 266 -6.22 19.37 21.14
CA LYS A 266 -7.09 18.88 20.07
C LYS A 266 -8.23 17.99 20.60
N SER A 267 -7.93 17.12 21.55
CA SER A 267 -8.91 16.20 22.15
C SER A 267 -9.96 16.95 22.94
N THR A 268 -9.58 18.00 23.66
CA THR A 268 -10.53 18.86 24.37
C THR A 268 -11.48 19.56 23.41
N CYS A 269 -10.98 20.14 22.31
CA CYS A 269 -11.84 20.76 21.29
C CYS A 269 -12.79 19.76 20.64
N GLN A 270 -12.28 18.61 20.20
CA GLN A 270 -13.11 17.55 19.61
C GLN A 270 -14.12 16.97 20.60
N HIS A 271 -13.76 16.85 21.89
CA HIS A 271 -14.68 16.37 22.91
C HIS A 271 -15.84 17.35 23.10
N LYS A 272 -15.54 18.65 23.19
CA LYS A 272 -16.56 19.69 23.32
C LYS A 272 -17.56 19.65 22.16
N GLU A 273 -17.05 19.65 20.93
CA GLU A 273 -17.87 19.61 19.72
C GLU A 273 -18.69 18.31 19.63
N LEU A 274 -18.09 17.16 20.00
CA LEU A 274 -18.83 15.91 20.09
C LEU A 274 -19.97 15.97 21.11
N MET A 275 -19.75 16.53 22.30
CA MET A 275 -20.80 16.64 23.32
C MET A 275 -21.97 17.52 22.85
N GLU A 276 -21.69 18.60 22.11
CA GLU A 276 -22.71 19.46 21.51
C GLU A 276 -23.52 18.71 20.44
N LEU A 277 -22.84 17.97 19.54
CA LEU A 277 -23.49 17.14 18.53
C LEU A 277 -24.37 16.05 19.16
N LEU A 278 -23.89 15.35 20.19
CA LEU A 278 -24.68 14.33 20.88
C LEU A 278 -25.99 14.91 21.45
N LYS A 279 -25.95 16.11 22.06
CA LYS A 279 -27.15 16.79 22.56
C LYS A 279 -28.14 17.12 21.44
N LEU A 280 -27.66 17.69 20.35
CA LEU A 280 -28.50 18.09 19.21
C LEU A 280 -29.17 16.88 18.54
N PHE A 281 -28.42 15.79 18.36
CA PHE A 281 -28.96 14.55 17.79
C PHE A 281 -29.98 13.90 18.72
N ALA A 282 -29.73 13.91 20.05
CA ALA A 282 -30.69 13.42 21.03
C ALA A 282 -31.99 14.23 21.03
N GLN A 283 -31.92 15.57 20.95
CA GLN A 283 -33.10 16.46 20.86
C GLN A 283 -33.95 16.22 19.61
N LYS A 284 -33.36 15.65 18.56
CA LYS A 284 -34.06 15.30 17.31
C LYS A 284 -34.43 13.83 17.23
N ASP A 285 -34.27 13.05 18.30
CA ASP A 285 -34.52 11.59 18.32
C ASP A 285 -33.75 10.85 17.21
N ILE A 286 -32.49 11.20 17.01
CA ILE A 286 -31.57 10.52 16.09
C ILE A 286 -30.54 9.76 16.91
N SER A 287 -30.55 8.42 16.79
CA SER A 287 -29.56 7.57 17.46
C SER A 287 -28.16 7.86 16.90
N LEU A 288 -27.22 8.25 17.77
CA LEU A 288 -25.86 8.60 17.39
C LEU A 288 -24.84 7.77 18.18
N LEU A 289 -23.88 7.18 17.47
CA LEU A 289 -22.81 6.36 18.04
C LEU A 289 -21.44 6.91 17.61
N PRO A 290 -20.63 7.48 18.52
CA PRO A 290 -19.27 7.88 18.21
C PRO A 290 -18.39 6.64 17.97
N LEU A 291 -17.87 6.48 16.75
CA LEU A 291 -17.13 5.28 16.35
C LEU A 291 -15.73 5.22 16.95
N LYS A 292 -15.06 6.37 17.04
CA LYS A 292 -13.69 6.50 17.56
C LYS A 292 -13.57 7.80 18.36
N GLY A 293 -12.35 8.26 18.59
CA GLY A 293 -12.14 9.57 19.17
C GLY A 293 -12.03 9.55 20.69
N THR A 294 -12.56 10.59 21.33
CA THR A 294 -12.44 10.85 22.78
C THR A 294 -13.22 9.84 23.62
N VAL A 295 -14.38 9.39 23.14
CA VAL A 295 -15.19 8.33 23.79
C VAL A 295 -14.44 7.01 23.84
N LEU A 296 -13.89 6.56 22.70
CA LEU A 296 -13.07 5.35 22.64
C LEU A 296 -11.80 5.48 23.51
N SER A 297 -11.16 6.64 23.47
CA SER A 297 -9.96 6.93 24.29
C SER A 297 -10.26 6.77 25.77
N LYS A 298 -11.32 7.40 26.26
CA LYS A 298 -11.75 7.30 27.66
C LYS A 298 -12.15 5.87 28.02
N ARG A 299 -12.87 5.16 27.14
CA ARG A 299 -13.31 3.77 27.39
C ARG A 299 -12.15 2.81 27.55
N LEU A 300 -11.16 2.86 26.66
CA LEU A 300 -10.03 1.92 26.68
C LEU A 300 -8.96 2.35 27.69
N TYR A 301 -8.60 3.63 27.69
CA TYR A 301 -7.42 4.12 28.40
C TYR A 301 -7.73 4.96 29.66
N GLY A 302 -8.99 5.34 29.90
CA GLY A 302 -9.40 6.14 31.06
C GLY A 302 -9.29 7.66 30.86
N ASP A 303 -8.64 8.12 29.80
CA ASP A 303 -8.39 9.53 29.51
C ASP A 303 -8.76 9.86 28.04
N ILE A 304 -9.46 10.98 27.82
CA ILE A 304 -9.88 11.44 26.49
C ILE A 304 -8.70 11.83 25.59
N ALA A 305 -7.54 12.17 26.16
CA ALA A 305 -6.34 12.63 25.47
C ALA A 305 -5.23 11.56 25.37
N ALA A 306 -5.42 10.38 25.98
CA ALA A 306 -4.42 9.29 25.91
C ALA A 306 -4.20 8.78 24.49
N ARG A 307 -5.22 8.89 23.62
CA ARG A 307 -5.19 8.43 22.23
C ARG A 307 -5.05 9.59 21.26
N SER A 308 -4.10 9.51 20.33
CA SER A 308 -3.98 10.49 19.24
C SER A 308 -5.20 10.46 18.31
N LEU A 309 -5.83 11.62 18.09
CA LEU A 309 -7.10 11.73 17.36
C LEU A 309 -6.97 12.06 15.87
N GLY A 310 -7.95 11.60 15.10
CA GLY A 310 -8.12 11.91 13.67
C GLY A 310 -8.42 13.40 13.44
N VAL A 311 -8.40 13.85 12.19
CA VAL A 311 -8.78 15.24 11.85
C VAL A 311 -10.31 15.41 11.94
N ASP A 312 -11.03 14.31 11.87
CA ASP A 312 -12.47 14.16 11.84
C ASP A 312 -13.04 13.57 13.14
N ILE A 313 -14.35 13.80 13.35
CA ILE A 313 -15.20 13.09 14.30
C ILE A 313 -16.03 12.08 13.50
N ASP A 314 -15.83 10.79 13.78
CA ASP A 314 -16.57 9.72 13.12
C ASP A 314 -17.80 9.33 13.93
N LEU A 315 -18.95 9.49 13.30
CA LEU A 315 -20.25 9.24 13.90
C LEU A 315 -20.98 8.18 13.09
N LEU A 316 -21.66 7.25 13.76
CA LEU A 316 -22.52 6.27 13.14
C LEU A 316 -23.97 6.58 13.47
N ILE A 317 -24.81 6.61 12.44
CA ILE A 317 -26.27 6.70 12.52
C ILE A 317 -26.92 5.44 11.97
N LYS A 318 -28.23 5.29 12.21
CA LYS A 318 -29.02 4.30 11.47
C LYS A 318 -29.25 4.81 10.06
N GLU A 319 -29.18 3.92 9.08
CA GLU A 319 -29.34 4.30 7.68
C GLU A 319 -30.66 5.03 7.39
N LYS A 320 -31.75 4.64 8.05
CA LYS A 320 -33.06 5.31 7.90
C LYS A 320 -33.08 6.78 8.32
N ASP A 321 -32.06 7.24 9.05
CA ASP A 321 -31.96 8.59 9.59
C ASP A 321 -30.99 9.48 8.80
N LYS A 322 -30.45 9.02 7.66
CA LYS A 322 -29.49 9.76 6.83
C LYS A 322 -29.97 11.15 6.45
N GLU A 323 -31.19 11.25 5.95
CA GLU A 323 -31.78 12.51 5.47
C GLU A 323 -32.00 13.47 6.64
N ARG A 324 -32.52 12.95 7.77
CA ARG A 324 -32.73 13.73 9.00
C ARG A 324 -31.41 14.24 9.60
N ALA A 325 -30.39 13.39 9.65
CA ALA A 325 -29.07 13.74 10.17
C ALA A 325 -28.35 14.76 9.28
N THR A 326 -28.49 14.62 7.95
CA THR A 326 -27.93 15.58 6.99
C THR A 326 -28.56 16.96 7.17
N ALA A 327 -29.89 17.02 7.23
CA ALA A 327 -30.61 18.28 7.45
C ALA A 327 -30.23 18.94 8.79
N LEU A 328 -30.07 18.15 9.86
CA LEU A 328 -29.62 18.67 11.16
C LEU A 328 -28.20 19.27 11.09
N LEU A 329 -27.27 18.59 10.42
CA LEU A 329 -25.89 19.10 10.27
C LEU A 329 -25.85 20.37 9.43
N GLU A 330 -26.67 20.46 8.38
CA GLU A 330 -26.80 21.66 7.55
C GLU A 330 -27.39 22.85 8.33
N ASP A 331 -28.43 22.61 9.14
CA ASP A 331 -29.07 23.62 10.00
C ASP A 331 -28.08 24.26 10.98
N ILE A 332 -27.18 23.46 11.57
CA ILE A 332 -26.14 23.95 12.49
C ILE A 332 -24.87 24.46 11.77
N GLY A 333 -24.92 24.59 10.44
CA GLY A 333 -23.92 25.27 9.63
C GLY A 333 -22.78 24.42 9.11
N TYR A 334 -22.90 23.09 9.11
CA TYR A 334 -22.00 22.23 8.33
C TYR A 334 -22.45 22.17 6.87
N SER A 335 -21.49 22.10 5.96
CA SER A 335 -21.77 21.90 4.55
C SER A 335 -21.32 20.50 4.13
N PHE A 336 -22.23 19.78 3.49
CA PHE A 336 -21.90 18.60 2.71
C PHE A 336 -21.36 19.01 1.34
N ASN A 337 -20.29 18.36 0.86
CA ASN A 337 -19.81 18.54 -0.50
C ASN A 337 -20.10 17.28 -1.33
N PRO A 338 -21.09 17.31 -2.25
CA PRO A 338 -21.45 16.17 -3.10
C PRO A 338 -20.31 15.68 -4.01
N ASP A 339 -19.36 16.55 -4.38
CA ASP A 339 -18.21 16.17 -5.22
C ASP A 339 -17.21 15.26 -4.48
N ASN A 340 -17.27 15.23 -3.13
CA ASN A 340 -16.52 14.28 -2.32
C ASN A 340 -17.20 12.90 -2.25
N GLU A 341 -18.42 12.78 -2.76
CA GLU A 341 -19.07 11.49 -2.97
C GLU A 341 -18.39 10.79 -4.16
N VAL A 342 -17.30 10.08 -3.86
CA VAL A 342 -16.95 8.97 -4.74
C VAL A 342 -18.12 8.00 -4.63
N LYS A 343 -18.86 7.73 -5.72
CA LYS A 343 -19.90 6.67 -5.78
C LYS A 343 -19.46 5.32 -5.19
N SER A 344 -18.17 5.10 -4.93
CA SER A 344 -17.64 3.96 -4.19
C SER A 344 -17.78 4.05 -2.65
N LYS A 345 -18.04 5.21 -2.04
CA LYS A 345 -18.14 5.38 -0.58
C LYS A 345 -19.59 5.48 -0.08
N GLN A 346 -20.52 4.66 -0.60
CA GLN A 346 -21.95 4.66 -0.22
C GLN A 346 -22.25 4.20 1.22
N TRP A 347 -21.43 4.61 2.18
CA TRP A 347 -21.50 4.26 3.59
C TRP A 347 -21.19 5.45 4.52
N GLN A 348 -20.72 6.59 3.98
CA GLN A 348 -20.41 7.79 4.76
C GLN A 348 -20.56 9.10 3.97
N TYR A 349 -20.76 10.21 4.70
CA TYR A 349 -20.71 11.59 4.22
C TYR A 349 -19.71 12.41 5.04
N LEU A 350 -18.90 13.21 4.35
CA LEU A 350 -17.97 14.13 5.00
C LEU A 350 -18.56 15.55 5.01
N PHE A 351 -18.73 16.09 6.21
CA PHE A 351 -19.23 17.43 6.48
C PHE A 351 -18.09 18.32 6.99
N SER A 352 -18.10 19.58 6.57
CA SER A 352 -17.12 20.58 7.00
C SER A 352 -17.78 21.88 7.40
N LYS A 353 -17.23 22.53 8.43
CA LYS A 353 -17.64 23.86 8.89
C LYS A 353 -16.39 24.69 9.17
N PRO A 354 -16.32 25.96 8.71
CA PRO A 354 -15.15 26.80 8.97
C PRO A 354 -14.83 26.89 10.47
N LYS A 355 -13.55 26.70 10.82
CA LYS A 355 -13.04 26.70 12.21
C LYS A 355 -13.64 25.63 13.14
N ALA A 356 -14.39 24.68 12.61
CA ALA A 356 -14.91 23.52 13.33
C ALA A 356 -14.24 22.22 12.86
N VAL A 357 -14.40 21.16 13.62
CA VAL A 357 -13.87 19.84 13.27
C VAL A 357 -14.74 19.22 12.18
N MET A 358 -14.13 18.54 11.22
CA MET A 358 -14.91 17.83 10.19
C MET A 358 -15.69 16.67 10.81
N ILE A 359 -16.88 16.40 10.29
CA ILE A 359 -17.68 15.25 10.71
C ILE A 359 -17.68 14.22 9.58
N ASP A 360 -17.23 13.01 9.86
CA ASP A 360 -17.40 11.87 8.98
C ASP A 360 -18.62 11.08 9.48
N LEU A 361 -19.76 11.25 8.82
CA LEU A 361 -21.05 10.68 9.18
C LEU A 361 -21.27 9.37 8.44
N HIS A 362 -21.26 8.26 9.17
CA HIS A 362 -21.34 6.88 8.68
C HIS A 362 -22.72 6.28 8.94
N TRP A 363 -23.13 5.32 8.12
CA TRP A 363 -24.29 4.46 8.36
C TRP A 363 -23.99 2.96 8.23
N ASP A 364 -22.73 2.61 7.96
CA ASP A 364 -22.17 1.26 8.04
C ASP A 364 -20.70 1.41 8.54
N ILE A 365 -20.02 0.32 8.86
CA ILE A 365 -18.58 0.32 9.21
C ILE A 365 -17.70 -0.18 8.08
N THR A 366 -18.32 -0.62 6.97
CA THR A 366 -17.61 -1.06 5.76
C THR A 366 -18.18 -0.41 4.50
N PRO A 367 -17.34 -0.15 3.47
CA PRO A 367 -17.81 0.30 2.17
C PRO A 367 -18.72 -0.71 1.45
N ALA A 368 -19.84 -0.23 0.91
CA ALA A 368 -20.88 -1.05 0.27
C ALA A 368 -20.39 -1.98 -0.87
N TYR A 369 -19.33 -1.61 -1.60
CA TYR A 369 -18.77 -2.46 -2.67
C TYR A 369 -17.81 -3.55 -2.18
N GLN A 370 -17.39 -3.48 -0.91
CA GLN A 370 -16.42 -4.40 -0.32
C GLN A 370 -17.12 -5.60 0.35
N VAL A 371 -18.33 -5.38 0.86
CA VAL A 371 -19.12 -6.40 1.57
C VAL A 371 -20.60 -6.22 1.23
N ALA A 372 -21.02 -6.62 0.03
CA ALA A 372 -22.44 -6.71 -0.30
C ALA A 372 -22.98 -8.10 0.08
N PRO A 373 -24.04 -8.21 0.92
CA PRO A 373 -24.90 -7.13 1.44
C PRO A 373 -24.35 -6.42 2.69
N ARG A 374 -24.87 -5.22 2.96
CA ARG A 374 -24.54 -4.39 4.15
C ARG A 374 -24.69 -5.16 5.45
N ILE A 375 -23.98 -4.69 6.47
CA ILE A 375 -23.96 -5.37 7.77
C ILE A 375 -25.33 -5.27 8.43
N ASN A 376 -26.04 -6.39 8.44
CA ASN A 376 -27.31 -6.50 9.16
C ASN A 376 -27.05 -6.72 10.66
N GLY A 377 -27.87 -6.08 11.50
CA GLY A 377 -27.79 -6.20 12.94
C GLY A 377 -26.68 -5.39 13.62
N LEU A 378 -25.98 -4.48 12.90
CA LEU A 378 -24.90 -3.66 13.49
C LEU A 378 -25.34 -2.94 14.78
N TRP A 379 -26.56 -2.42 14.81
CA TRP A 379 -27.14 -1.71 15.96
C TRP A 379 -27.65 -2.64 17.08
N GLN A 380 -27.81 -3.95 16.84
CA GLN A 380 -28.25 -4.90 17.87
C GLN A 380 -27.17 -5.09 18.94
N GLY A 381 -25.90 -5.00 18.54
CA GLY A 381 -24.75 -5.04 19.43
C GLY A 381 -24.33 -3.68 19.98
N THR A 382 -25.30 -2.78 20.23
CA THR A 382 -25.04 -1.47 20.83
C THR A 382 -25.71 -1.37 22.20
N ARG A 383 -25.23 -0.45 23.02
CA ARG A 383 -25.85 -0.09 24.29
C ARG A 383 -25.98 1.42 24.40
N TYR A 384 -27.09 1.86 24.98
CA TYR A 384 -27.29 3.26 25.31
C TYR A 384 -26.49 3.62 26.56
N LYS A 385 -25.90 4.81 26.56
CA LYS A 385 -25.24 5.42 27.71
C LYS A 385 -25.72 6.84 27.89
N GLU A 386 -25.92 7.20 29.14
CA GLU A 386 -26.28 8.54 29.54
C GLU A 386 -25.39 8.99 30.70
N GLY A 387 -24.94 10.24 30.63
CA GLY A 387 -24.20 10.88 31.69
C GLY A 387 -24.11 12.38 31.48
N ALA A 388 -24.21 13.17 32.55
CA ALA A 388 -24.22 14.64 32.50
C ALA A 388 -25.27 15.21 31.53
N GLY A 389 -26.44 14.55 31.42
CA GLY A 389 -27.54 14.95 30.53
C GLY A 389 -27.26 14.75 29.04
N ILE A 390 -26.29 13.89 28.68
CA ILE A 390 -25.94 13.58 27.29
C ILE A 390 -26.11 12.07 27.08
N GLY A 391 -27.08 11.72 26.24
CA GLY A 391 -27.34 10.35 25.81
C GLY A 391 -26.67 10.03 24.47
N TYR A 392 -26.04 8.86 24.38
CA TYR A 392 -25.47 8.35 23.12
C TYR A 392 -25.38 6.83 23.13
N TYR A 393 -25.14 6.23 21.97
CA TYR A 393 -24.92 4.79 21.85
C TYR A 393 -23.43 4.46 21.74
N GLU A 394 -23.03 3.29 22.22
CA GLU A 394 -21.72 2.71 21.95
C GLU A 394 -21.82 1.24 21.57
N PHE A 395 -20.85 0.73 20.83
CA PHE A 395 -20.74 -0.70 20.56
C PHE A 395 -20.53 -1.48 21.86
N GLN A 396 -21.11 -2.67 21.94
CA GLN A 396 -20.67 -3.68 22.90
C GLN A 396 -19.28 -4.21 22.48
N GLU A 397 -18.66 -5.00 23.35
CA GLU A 397 -17.23 -5.35 23.26
C GLU A 397 -16.90 -6.12 21.98
N GLU A 398 -17.78 -7.03 21.57
CA GLU A 398 -17.61 -7.85 20.36
C GLU A 398 -17.69 -7.02 19.08
N GLU A 399 -18.70 -6.15 18.97
CA GLU A 399 -18.88 -5.25 17.84
C GLU A 399 -17.75 -4.24 17.76
N LEU A 400 -17.27 -3.75 18.92
CA LEU A 400 -16.13 -2.86 18.97
C LEU A 400 -14.86 -3.56 18.46
N LEU A 401 -14.62 -4.83 18.83
CA LEU A 401 -13.48 -5.60 18.31
C LEU A 401 -13.57 -5.80 16.79
N LEU A 402 -14.75 -6.11 16.25
CA LEU A 402 -14.97 -6.26 14.82
C LEU A 402 -14.78 -4.94 14.07
N TYR A 403 -15.31 -3.84 14.60
CA TYR A 403 -15.10 -2.50 14.07
C TYR A 403 -13.62 -2.12 14.06
N LEU A 404 -12.90 -2.27 15.18
CA LEU A 404 -11.48 -1.95 15.25
C LEU A 404 -10.65 -2.81 14.30
N SER A 405 -11.04 -4.08 14.12
CA SER A 405 -10.39 -4.99 13.18
C SER A 405 -10.57 -4.53 11.73
N ALA A 406 -11.81 -4.21 11.33
CA ALA A 406 -12.10 -3.68 10.00
C ALA A 406 -11.40 -2.34 9.75
N HIS A 407 -11.42 -1.44 10.74
CA HIS A 407 -10.77 -0.13 10.69
C HIS A 407 -9.26 -0.25 10.57
N LEU A 408 -8.62 -1.19 11.28
CA LEU A 408 -7.19 -1.43 11.16
C LEU A 408 -6.81 -1.77 9.71
N VAL A 409 -7.58 -2.65 9.05
CA VAL A 409 -7.31 -3.10 7.67
C VAL A 409 -7.65 -2.04 6.63
N SER A 410 -8.73 -1.28 6.83
CA SER A 410 -9.18 -0.24 5.91
C SER A 410 -8.39 1.07 6.05
N SER A 411 -7.73 1.29 7.19
CA SER A 411 -6.80 2.40 7.39
C SER A 411 -5.56 2.26 6.48
N ASP A 412 -4.71 3.28 6.42
CA ASP A 412 -3.45 3.34 5.63
C ASP A 412 -2.44 2.20 5.99
N CYS A 413 -2.81 0.96 5.72
CA CYS A 413 -2.07 -0.29 5.85
C CYS A 413 -1.17 -0.37 7.09
N PHE A 414 -1.76 -0.34 8.28
CA PHE A 414 -1.05 -0.47 9.58
C PHE A 414 -0.05 0.66 9.88
N SER A 415 -0.15 1.80 9.20
CA SER A 415 0.77 2.93 9.38
C SER A 415 0.72 3.55 10.78
N ASN A 416 -0.33 3.29 11.55
CA ASN A 416 -0.56 3.81 12.88
C ASN A 416 -0.61 2.65 13.90
N LEU A 417 0.41 2.58 14.76
CA LEU A 417 0.48 1.56 15.81
C LEU A 417 -0.67 1.70 16.82
N LYS A 418 -1.23 2.91 17.00
CA LYS A 418 -2.35 3.16 17.91
C LYS A 418 -3.56 2.25 17.67
N TYR A 419 -3.84 1.84 16.43
CA TYR A 419 -4.96 0.94 16.15
C TYR A 419 -4.70 -0.48 16.67
N VAL A 420 -3.44 -0.91 16.62
CA VAL A 420 -3.01 -2.18 17.24
C VAL A 420 -3.06 -2.05 18.77
N CYS A 421 -2.68 -0.89 19.33
CA CYS A 421 -2.84 -0.61 20.76
C CYS A 421 -4.32 -0.66 21.18
N ASP A 422 -5.23 -0.07 20.39
CA ASP A 422 -6.68 -0.07 20.67
C ASP A 422 -7.21 -1.52 20.76
N ILE A 423 -6.82 -2.39 19.83
CA ILE A 423 -7.19 -3.81 19.85
C ILE A 423 -6.57 -4.52 21.05
N ASN A 424 -5.27 -4.31 21.30
CA ASN A 424 -4.57 -4.94 22.43
C ASN A 424 -5.21 -4.57 23.77
N GLU A 425 -5.53 -3.30 23.99
CA GLU A 425 -6.16 -2.83 25.22
C GLU A 425 -7.58 -3.38 25.37
N LEU A 426 -8.35 -3.46 24.28
CA LEU A 426 -9.68 -4.08 24.29
C LEU A 426 -9.59 -5.55 24.69
N LEU A 427 -8.70 -6.31 24.04
CA LEU A 427 -8.50 -7.74 24.34
C LEU A 427 -8.09 -7.93 25.80
N HIS A 428 -7.15 -7.15 26.31
CA HIS A 428 -6.71 -7.24 27.69
C HIS A 428 -7.84 -6.92 28.69
N LYS A 429 -8.56 -5.82 28.46
CA LYS A 429 -9.60 -5.32 29.38
C LYS A 429 -10.84 -6.22 29.46
N TYR A 430 -11.19 -6.88 28.35
CA TYR A 430 -12.42 -7.66 28.24
C TYR A 430 -12.19 -9.16 28.01
N LYS A 431 -10.96 -9.65 28.19
CA LYS A 431 -10.58 -11.06 27.93
C LYS A 431 -11.53 -12.09 28.55
N ASP A 432 -12.07 -11.80 29.73
CA ASP A 432 -12.88 -12.74 30.52
C ASP A 432 -14.37 -12.71 30.14
N ILE A 433 -14.80 -11.75 29.30
CA ILE A 433 -16.20 -11.58 28.90
C ILE A 433 -16.44 -11.68 27.39
N LEU A 434 -15.37 -11.78 26.58
CA LEU A 434 -15.49 -11.90 25.13
C LEU A 434 -15.98 -13.31 24.76
N ASP A 435 -17.15 -13.41 24.14
CA ASP A 435 -17.64 -14.65 23.53
C ASP A 435 -17.05 -14.82 22.13
N TRP A 436 -16.02 -15.66 22.04
CA TRP A 436 -15.34 -15.95 20.78
C TRP A 436 -16.20 -16.67 19.74
N ASP A 437 -17.19 -17.46 20.16
CA ASP A 437 -18.10 -18.14 19.24
C ASP A 437 -19.05 -17.15 18.57
N SER A 438 -19.61 -16.25 19.37
CA SER A 438 -20.40 -15.11 18.87
C SER A 438 -19.58 -14.22 17.94
N ILE A 439 -18.37 -13.82 18.35
CA ILE A 439 -17.46 -12.99 17.54
C ILE A 439 -17.16 -13.65 16.19
N ILE A 440 -16.81 -14.93 16.17
CA ILE A 440 -16.49 -15.65 14.92
C ILE A 440 -17.73 -15.75 14.03
N LYS A 441 -18.91 -16.01 14.60
CA LYS A 441 -20.18 -16.07 13.86
C LYS A 441 -20.50 -14.73 13.20
N LYS A 442 -20.40 -13.63 13.96
CA LYS A 442 -20.58 -12.25 13.47
C LYS A 442 -19.52 -11.88 12.42
N ALA A 443 -18.26 -12.21 12.65
CA ALA A 443 -17.19 -11.96 11.68
C ALA A 443 -17.41 -12.69 10.36
N LYS A 444 -18.02 -13.88 10.36
CA LYS A 444 -18.37 -14.61 9.14
C LYS A 444 -19.57 -13.98 8.43
N SER A 445 -20.64 -13.67 9.16
CA SER A 445 -21.84 -13.07 8.59
C SER A 445 -21.57 -11.67 8.01
N TRP A 446 -20.72 -10.89 8.67
CA TRP A 446 -20.31 -9.54 8.25
C TRP A 446 -19.15 -9.56 7.25
N ARG A 447 -18.66 -10.74 6.86
CA ARG A 447 -17.47 -10.93 6.01
C ARG A 447 -16.25 -10.13 6.49
N LEU A 448 -16.03 -10.11 7.80
CA LEU A 448 -14.87 -9.49 8.48
C LEU A 448 -13.91 -10.53 9.07
N SER A 449 -14.08 -11.82 8.76
CA SER A 449 -13.23 -12.89 9.31
C SER A 449 -11.75 -12.67 9.01
N ASN A 450 -11.43 -12.13 7.82
CA ASN A 450 -10.03 -11.90 7.45
C ASN A 450 -9.48 -10.66 8.16
N SER A 451 -10.27 -9.58 8.27
CA SER A 451 -9.92 -8.42 9.08
C SER A 451 -9.64 -8.79 10.53
N LEU A 452 -10.54 -9.58 11.14
CA LEU A 452 -10.37 -10.06 12.52
C LEU A 452 -9.12 -10.93 12.65
N TYR A 453 -8.93 -11.92 11.77
CA TYR A 453 -7.74 -12.78 11.78
C TYR A 453 -6.45 -11.95 11.72
N LEU A 454 -6.40 -10.98 10.80
CA LEU A 454 -5.23 -10.14 10.62
C LEU A 454 -4.99 -9.30 11.86
N ALA A 455 -6.02 -8.62 12.37
CA ALA A 455 -5.94 -7.77 13.55
C ALA A 455 -5.38 -8.54 14.75
N LEU A 456 -5.92 -9.73 15.05
CA LEU A 456 -5.46 -10.58 16.14
C LEU A 456 -4.01 -11.04 15.92
N MET A 457 -3.64 -11.43 14.70
CA MET A 457 -2.25 -11.80 14.42
C MET A 457 -1.27 -10.64 14.58
N VAL A 458 -1.61 -9.43 14.14
CA VAL A 458 -0.75 -8.25 14.29
C VAL A 458 -0.60 -7.90 15.77
N SER A 459 -1.72 -7.91 16.51
CA SER A 459 -1.73 -7.68 17.96
C SER A 459 -0.81 -8.66 18.67
N LYS A 460 -0.92 -9.95 18.37
CA LYS A 460 -0.06 -10.99 18.94
C LYS A 460 1.41 -10.81 18.55
N ALA A 461 1.69 -10.55 17.28
CA ALA A 461 3.05 -10.46 16.78
C ALA A 461 3.81 -9.22 17.26
N LEU A 462 3.11 -8.09 17.50
CA LEU A 462 3.74 -6.83 17.89
C LEU A 462 3.69 -6.55 19.39
N LEU A 463 2.57 -6.87 20.05
CA LEU A 463 2.31 -6.49 21.43
C LEU A 463 2.13 -7.71 22.36
N ASP A 464 2.16 -8.93 21.82
CA ASP A 464 1.97 -10.18 22.56
C ASP A 464 0.60 -10.27 23.25
N SER A 465 -0.46 -9.80 22.58
CA SER A 465 -1.81 -9.70 23.16
C SER A 465 -2.35 -11.03 23.72
N ASP A 466 -3.21 -10.88 24.73
CA ASP A 466 -3.98 -11.95 25.36
C ASP A 466 -5.09 -12.40 24.40
N LEU A 467 -4.88 -13.52 23.69
CA LEU A 467 -5.90 -14.11 22.83
C LEU A 467 -5.76 -15.64 22.77
N PRO A 468 -6.86 -16.41 22.77
CA PRO A 468 -6.79 -17.87 22.64
C PRO A 468 -6.30 -18.27 21.25
N LEU A 469 -5.22 -19.07 21.18
CA LEU A 469 -4.61 -19.46 19.90
C LEU A 469 -5.55 -20.27 18.99
N GLU A 470 -6.54 -20.95 19.58
CA GLU A 470 -7.59 -21.67 18.86
C GLU A 470 -8.45 -20.74 18.00
N VAL A 471 -8.69 -19.50 18.43
CA VAL A 471 -9.46 -18.52 17.65
C VAL A 471 -8.77 -18.24 16.31
N LEU A 472 -7.44 -18.12 16.31
CA LEU A 472 -6.67 -17.93 15.08
C LEU A 472 -6.77 -19.13 14.13
N SER A 473 -6.82 -20.36 14.66
CA SER A 473 -6.97 -21.55 13.81
C SER A 473 -8.34 -21.58 13.14
N ARG A 474 -9.40 -21.20 13.86
CA ARG A 474 -10.79 -21.14 13.37
C ARG A 474 -11.05 -20.03 12.35
N LEU A 475 -10.27 -18.94 12.41
CA LEU A 475 -10.36 -17.81 11.48
C LEU A 475 -9.36 -17.88 10.31
N LYS A 476 -8.50 -18.90 10.29
CA LYS A 476 -7.36 -18.96 9.38
C LYS A 476 -7.80 -18.90 7.91
N PRO A 477 -7.31 -17.91 7.13
CA PRO A 477 -7.65 -17.79 5.72
C PRO A 477 -6.85 -18.79 4.86
N PHE A 478 -7.30 -18.99 3.62
CA PHE A 478 -6.62 -19.84 2.63
C PHE A 478 -5.19 -19.38 2.32
N PHE A 479 -4.32 -20.31 1.89
CA PHE A 479 -2.86 -20.11 1.86
C PHE A 479 -2.38 -18.90 1.05
N LEU A 480 -3.04 -18.56 -0.07
CA LEU A 480 -2.66 -17.41 -0.89
C LEU A 480 -2.80 -16.09 -0.13
N LYS A 481 -3.81 -15.96 0.75
CA LYS A 481 -4.00 -14.79 1.59
C LYS A 481 -2.91 -14.68 2.66
N LEU A 482 -2.48 -15.81 3.23
CA LEU A 482 -1.41 -15.83 4.23
C LEU A 482 -0.10 -15.24 3.69
N ILE A 483 0.17 -15.38 2.38
CA ILE A 483 1.33 -14.75 1.73
C ILE A 483 1.22 -13.24 1.82
N TRP A 484 0.07 -12.66 1.46
CA TRP A 484 -0.16 -11.22 1.56
C TRP A 484 -0.10 -10.76 3.01
N ILE A 485 -0.82 -11.43 3.91
CA ILE A 485 -0.84 -11.06 5.31
C ILE A 485 0.59 -11.07 5.89
N LYS A 486 1.43 -12.07 5.62
CA LYS A 486 2.85 -12.06 6.05
C LYS A 486 3.69 -10.93 5.43
N ILE A 487 3.34 -10.46 4.23
CA ILE A 487 4.00 -9.32 3.58
C ILE A 487 3.63 -8.00 4.27
N PHE A 488 2.39 -7.84 4.73
CA PHE A 488 1.93 -6.59 5.36
C PHE A 488 2.12 -6.58 6.88
N VAL A 489 1.89 -7.72 7.53
CA VAL A 489 2.16 -8.00 8.95
C VAL A 489 3.65 -8.30 9.11
N ASN A 490 4.45 -7.28 8.85
CA ASN A 490 5.88 -7.31 9.09
C ASN A 490 6.25 -6.07 9.90
N LYS A 491 6.89 -6.27 11.05
CA LYS A 491 7.34 -5.21 11.95
C LYS A 491 8.07 -4.08 11.20
N LYS A 492 8.86 -4.40 10.17
CA LYS A 492 9.60 -3.42 9.35
C LYS A 492 8.70 -2.59 8.42
N VAL A 493 7.54 -3.12 8.01
CA VAL A 493 6.55 -2.37 7.21
C VAL A 493 5.80 -1.38 8.08
N ILE A 494 5.44 -1.82 9.28
CA ILE A 494 4.62 -1.07 10.22
C ILE A 494 5.43 0.08 10.82
N LEU A 495 6.66 -0.20 11.27
CA LEU A 495 7.47 0.79 12.00
C LEU A 495 8.34 1.67 11.08
N ARG A 496 8.90 1.14 9.97
CA ARG A 496 9.84 1.90 9.14
C ARG A 496 9.14 2.76 8.08
N ASN A 497 9.59 4.01 7.97
CA ASN A 497 9.17 4.94 6.92
C ASN A 497 9.89 4.68 5.57
N GLY A 498 9.80 3.45 5.08
CA GLY A 498 10.52 3.00 3.88
C GLY A 498 9.72 3.11 2.58
N ILE A 499 10.41 2.93 1.44
CA ILE A 499 9.81 2.77 0.10
C ILE A 499 8.67 1.74 0.12
N ARG A 500 8.83 0.66 0.91
CA ARG A 500 7.82 -0.40 1.10
C ARG A 500 6.51 0.14 1.68
N ARG A 501 6.57 0.93 2.75
CA ARG A 501 5.40 1.57 3.36
C ARG A 501 4.76 2.58 2.41
N ARG A 502 5.56 3.39 1.69
CA ARG A 502 5.03 4.35 0.69
C ARG A 502 4.34 3.66 -0.49
N PHE A 503 4.88 2.55 -0.97
CA PHE A 503 4.28 1.74 -2.04
C PHE A 503 2.96 1.12 -1.59
N ILE A 504 2.96 0.55 -0.38
CA ILE A 504 1.79 -0.04 0.25
C ILE A 504 0.69 1.02 0.47
N ASN A 505 1.04 2.17 1.09
CA ASN A 505 0.15 3.30 1.34
C ASN A 505 -0.40 3.96 0.06
N GLY A 506 0.32 3.86 -1.06
CA GLY A 506 -0.10 4.47 -2.31
C GLY A 506 -1.02 3.59 -3.15
N PHE A 507 -0.52 2.44 -3.58
CA PHE A 507 -1.18 1.60 -4.59
C PHE A 507 -2.00 0.48 -3.98
N LEU A 508 -1.49 -0.16 -2.92
CA LEU A 508 -2.12 -1.36 -2.37
C LEU A 508 -3.25 -1.02 -1.40
N CYS A 509 -3.19 0.02 -0.57
CA CYS A 509 -4.25 0.24 0.44
C CYS A 509 -5.67 0.34 -0.13
N TYR A 510 -5.84 0.85 -1.36
CA TYR A 510 -7.17 0.95 -1.99
C TYR A 510 -7.79 -0.40 -2.37
N ILE A 511 -6.96 -1.40 -2.69
CA ILE A 511 -7.42 -2.74 -3.08
C ILE A 511 -7.08 -3.80 -2.03
N PHE A 512 -6.27 -3.44 -1.04
CA PHE A 512 -5.74 -4.36 -0.05
C PHE A 512 -6.85 -4.90 0.84
N PHE A 513 -7.78 -4.03 1.25
CA PHE A 513 -8.98 -4.46 1.95
C PHE A 513 -9.79 -5.44 1.10
N GLU A 514 -10.06 -5.12 -0.17
CA GLU A 514 -10.79 -6.02 -1.08
C GLU A 514 -10.07 -7.38 -1.24
N LEU A 515 -8.74 -7.37 -1.39
CA LEU A 515 -7.93 -8.58 -1.51
C LEU A 515 -7.93 -9.41 -0.22
N ILE A 516 -7.96 -8.75 0.94
CA ILE A 516 -8.07 -9.42 2.24
C ILE A 516 -9.45 -10.05 2.38
N GLU A 517 -10.52 -9.31 2.05
CA GLU A 517 -11.88 -9.78 2.29
C GLU A 517 -12.43 -10.73 1.22
N ALA A 518 -11.81 -10.80 0.03
CA ALA A 518 -12.19 -11.72 -1.04
C ALA A 518 -12.37 -13.16 -0.54
N GLN A 519 -13.60 -13.68 -0.50
CA GLN A 519 -13.90 -14.99 0.11
C GLN A 519 -13.59 -16.16 -0.81
N SER A 520 -13.44 -15.91 -2.11
CA SER A 520 -13.21 -16.92 -3.13
C SER A 520 -12.08 -16.57 -4.11
N PRO A 521 -11.42 -17.57 -4.74
CA PRO A 521 -10.48 -17.33 -5.84
C PRO A 521 -11.10 -16.56 -7.02
N LYS A 522 -12.41 -16.69 -7.23
CA LYS A 522 -13.16 -15.95 -8.27
C LYS A 522 -13.22 -14.45 -7.96
N GLU A 523 -13.55 -14.08 -6.72
CA GLU A 523 -13.50 -12.68 -6.27
C GLU A 523 -12.10 -12.10 -6.37
N TYR A 524 -11.10 -12.89 -5.96
CA TYR A 524 -9.69 -12.52 -6.08
C TYR A 524 -9.35 -12.16 -7.54
N LEU A 525 -9.67 -13.04 -8.49
CA LEU A 525 -9.45 -12.80 -9.91
C LEU A 525 -10.25 -11.60 -10.45
N SER A 526 -11.45 -11.36 -9.93
CA SER A 526 -12.29 -10.19 -10.27
C SER A 526 -11.65 -8.87 -9.83
N ILE A 527 -11.12 -8.80 -8.61
CA ILE A 527 -10.39 -7.62 -8.11
C ILE A 527 -9.17 -7.36 -8.99
N PHE A 528 -8.39 -8.39 -9.32
CA PHE A 528 -7.28 -8.28 -10.24
C PHE A 528 -7.71 -7.79 -11.63
N LYS A 529 -8.84 -8.26 -12.16
CA LYS A 529 -9.42 -7.75 -13.41
C LYS A 529 -9.80 -6.28 -13.29
N LYS A 530 -10.41 -5.81 -12.20
CA LYS A 530 -10.73 -4.37 -12.00
C LYS A 530 -9.49 -3.48 -11.97
N VAL A 531 -8.40 -3.97 -11.39
CA VAL A 531 -7.12 -3.23 -11.31
C VAL A 531 -6.45 -3.12 -12.67
N PHE A 532 -6.44 -4.21 -13.46
CA PHE A 532 -5.76 -4.27 -14.74
C PHE A 532 -6.64 -3.84 -15.94
N PHE A 533 -7.96 -3.92 -15.80
CA PHE A 533 -8.98 -3.60 -16.80
C PHE A 533 -10.13 -2.81 -16.15
N PRO A 534 -9.89 -1.56 -15.71
CA PRO A 534 -10.93 -0.73 -15.11
C PRO A 534 -12.06 -0.48 -16.11
N SER A 535 -13.31 -0.44 -15.64
CA SER A 535 -14.48 -0.16 -16.51
C SER A 535 -14.45 1.27 -17.06
N LYS A 536 -15.16 1.53 -18.17
CA LYS A 536 -15.27 2.88 -18.77
C LYS A 536 -15.79 3.92 -17.78
N GLU A 537 -16.63 3.55 -16.81
CA GLU A 537 -17.10 4.44 -15.73
C GLU A 537 -15.99 4.81 -14.72
N VAL A 538 -15.08 3.88 -14.41
CA VAL A 538 -13.90 4.12 -13.56
C VAL A 538 -12.85 4.96 -14.30
N MET A 539 -12.74 4.81 -15.62
CA MET A 539 -11.86 5.61 -16.48
C MET A 539 -12.42 7.00 -16.82
N GLY A 540 -13.74 7.17 -16.86
CA GLY A 540 -14.42 8.43 -17.21
C GLY A 540 -14.16 9.58 -16.22
N LYS A 541 -13.77 9.26 -14.98
CA LYS A 541 -13.26 10.26 -14.05
C LYS A 541 -11.78 10.48 -14.31
N ARG A 542 -11.45 11.45 -15.17
CA ARG A 542 -10.09 12.01 -15.41
C ARG A 542 -9.27 12.22 -14.13
N ASN A 543 -9.91 12.28 -12.96
CA ASN A 543 -9.29 12.45 -11.64
C ASN A 543 -8.88 11.17 -10.88
N TYR A 544 -9.41 9.98 -11.17
CA TYR A 544 -9.14 8.78 -10.35
C TYR A 544 -7.68 8.33 -10.50
N ILE A 545 -7.27 8.07 -11.73
CA ILE A 545 -5.88 7.68 -12.02
C ILE A 545 -4.94 8.89 -11.91
N VAL A 546 -5.36 10.09 -12.30
CA VAL A 546 -4.53 11.30 -12.18
C VAL A 546 -4.27 11.68 -10.71
N ARG A 547 -5.20 11.48 -9.76
CA ARG A 547 -4.93 11.67 -8.31
C ARG A 547 -3.93 10.65 -7.79
N ILE A 548 -4.06 9.37 -8.17
CA ILE A 548 -3.11 8.30 -7.81
C ILE A 548 -1.72 8.63 -8.39
N LEU A 549 -1.66 9.04 -9.66
CA LEU A 549 -0.42 9.40 -10.35
C LEU A 549 0.20 10.72 -9.86
N LYS A 550 -0.60 11.72 -9.44
CA LYS A 550 -0.11 12.97 -8.83
C LYS A 550 0.45 12.71 -7.43
N LYS A 551 -0.21 11.90 -6.59
CA LYS A 551 0.34 11.46 -5.28
C LYS A 551 1.63 10.66 -5.45
N ALA A 552 1.68 9.73 -6.40
CA ALA A 552 2.89 8.96 -6.72
C ALA A 552 4.02 9.83 -7.32
N ALA A 553 3.69 10.85 -8.15
CA ALA A 553 4.66 11.79 -8.71
C ALA A 553 5.22 12.77 -7.66
N GLY A 554 4.41 13.21 -6.70
CA GLY A 554 4.87 14.00 -5.55
C GLY A 554 5.87 13.23 -4.66
N LEU A 555 5.65 11.91 -4.50
CA LEU A 555 6.57 10.99 -3.82
C LEU A 555 7.90 10.79 -4.57
N LEU A 556 7.90 10.89 -5.90
CA LEU A 556 9.12 10.81 -6.72
C LEU A 556 9.93 12.12 -6.69
N LYS A 557 9.27 13.28 -6.57
CA LYS A 557 9.96 14.57 -6.39
C LYS A 557 10.71 14.64 -5.05
N THR A 558 10.11 14.16 -3.97
CA THR A 558 10.74 14.08 -2.63
C THR A 558 11.85 13.03 -2.52
N MET A 559 11.97 12.12 -3.49
CA MET A 559 13.08 11.16 -3.58
C MET A 559 14.28 11.66 -4.41
N LYS A 560 14.14 12.79 -5.11
CA LYS A 560 15.24 13.42 -5.85
C LYS A 560 15.94 14.54 -5.05
N THR A 561 15.39 14.93 -3.91
CA THR A 561 15.90 16.02 -3.04
C THR A 561 16.33 15.54 -1.64
N LYS A 562 16.55 14.24 -1.47
CA LYS A 562 17.31 13.63 -0.37
C LYS A 562 18.25 12.61 -0.98
#